data_AF-A0AAW0TLQ7-F1
#
_entry.id   AF-A0AAW0TLQ7-F1
#
_cell.length_a   1.000
_cell.length_b   1.000
_cell.length_c   1.000
_cell.angle_alpha   90.00
_cell.angle_beta   90.00
_cell.angle_gamma   90.00
#
_symmetry.space_group_name_H-M   'P 1'
#
loop_
_entity.id
_entity.type
_entity.pdbx_description
1 polymer ?
#
loop_
_entity_poly.entity_id
_entity_poly.type
_entity_poly.pdbx_seq_one_letter_code
_entity_poly.pdbx_strand_id
1 'polypeptide(L)'
;MGLMKKYNKDPANCRPDILHQCLLMLQDSPLNQAGKLQVYIHTEKNVLIEVNPQCRIPRTFKRFAGLMVQLLHKMSVRASDGNMKLLKAIRNPVTAHLPVGCRKIGTSFTAKKHVNPREIVPENDPFVIVIGSMAHGKVEVDYIEEEIAISRYHLSAALTCAKVCSGFEEVWGIK
;
A
#
# COMPACT_ATOMS: atom_id res chain seq x y z
N MET A 1 -5.22 29.10 -17.34
CA MET A 1 -3.97 28.55 -16.79
C MET A 1 -4.34 27.45 -15.80
N GLY A 2 -4.03 26.17 -16.08
CA GLY A 2 -4.49 25.05 -15.26
C GLY A 2 -3.93 25.07 -13.84
N LEU A 3 -4.71 24.58 -12.85
CA LEU A 3 -4.35 24.56 -11.43
C LEU A 3 -2.96 23.95 -11.15
N MET A 4 -2.52 22.95 -11.93
CA MET A 4 -1.24 22.28 -11.75
C MET A 4 -0.03 23.19 -12.09
N LYS A 5 -0.13 23.99 -13.16
CA LYS A 5 0.89 25.00 -13.50
C LYS A 5 1.00 26.08 -12.42
N LYS A 6 -0.09 26.39 -11.72
CA LYS A 6 -0.09 27.35 -10.61
C LYS A 6 0.70 26.86 -9.39
N TYR A 7 0.73 25.54 -9.17
CA TYR A 7 1.46 24.94 -8.04
C TYR A 7 2.82 24.34 -8.43
N ASN A 8 3.31 24.64 -9.64
CA ASN A 8 4.55 24.08 -10.19
C ASN A 8 4.63 22.54 -10.06
N LYS A 9 3.48 21.86 -10.21
CA LYS A 9 3.39 20.40 -10.15
C LYS A 9 3.35 19.84 -11.56
N ASP A 10 4.15 18.81 -11.79
CA ASP A 10 4.04 18.00 -12.99
C ASP A 10 2.75 17.14 -12.93
N PRO A 11 1.82 17.31 -13.89
CA PRO A 11 0.65 16.45 -14.00
C PRO A 11 0.99 14.96 -14.05
N ALA A 12 2.13 14.58 -14.62
CA ALA A 12 2.56 13.18 -14.74
C ALA A 12 2.77 12.50 -13.38
N ASN A 13 3.11 13.28 -12.35
CA ASN A 13 3.35 12.78 -11.00
C ASN A 13 2.07 12.76 -10.13
N CYS A 14 0.98 13.36 -10.60
CA CYS A 14 -0.28 13.42 -9.88
C CYS A 14 -1.17 12.20 -10.21
N ARG A 15 -0.75 11.01 -9.78
CA ARG A 15 -1.36 9.71 -10.16
C ARG A 15 -1.98 8.93 -8.98
N PRO A 16 -2.99 9.49 -8.30
CA PRO A 16 -3.68 8.80 -7.19
C PRO A 16 -4.48 7.56 -7.64
N ASP A 17 -4.69 7.38 -8.96
CA ASP A 17 -5.30 6.18 -9.55
C ASP A 17 -4.44 4.93 -9.32
N ILE A 18 -3.11 5.07 -9.23
CA ILE A 18 -2.21 3.95 -8.94
C ILE A 18 -2.50 3.40 -7.54
N LEU A 19 -2.57 4.30 -6.54
CA LEU A 19 -2.92 3.94 -5.16
C LEU A 19 -4.32 3.34 -5.09
N HIS A 20 -5.28 3.91 -5.82
CA HIS A 20 -6.64 3.40 -5.88
C HIS A 20 -6.67 1.94 -6.32
N GLN A 21 -5.99 1.60 -7.43
CA GLN A 21 -5.90 0.23 -7.93
C GLN A 21 -5.18 -0.71 -6.95
N CYS A 22 -4.09 -0.25 -6.31
CA CYS A 22 -3.39 -1.03 -5.30
C CYS A 22 -4.31 -1.39 -4.13
N LEU A 23 -5.07 -0.41 -3.61
CA LEU A 23 -5.97 -0.63 -2.50
C LEU A 23 -7.14 -1.55 -2.85
N LEU A 24 -7.63 -1.51 -4.09
CA LEU A 24 -8.61 -2.49 -4.56
C LEU A 24 -8.05 -3.91 -4.53
N MET A 25 -6.84 -4.13 -5.07
CA MET A 25 -6.21 -5.46 -5.06
C MET A 25 -5.92 -5.96 -3.63
N LEU A 26 -5.42 -5.09 -2.76
CA LEU A 26 -5.08 -5.45 -1.38
C LEU A 26 -6.35 -5.76 -0.56
N GLN A 27 -7.36 -4.90 -0.60
CA GLN A 27 -8.55 -5.04 0.25
C GLN A 27 -9.47 -6.18 -0.21
N ASP A 28 -9.46 -6.52 -1.49
CA ASP A 28 -10.23 -7.66 -2.02
C ASP A 28 -9.56 -9.01 -1.81
N SER A 29 -8.26 -9.03 -1.52
CA SER A 29 -7.48 -10.26 -1.41
C SER A 29 -8.05 -11.23 -0.36
N PRO A 30 -8.06 -12.55 -0.62
CA PRO A 30 -8.32 -13.55 0.41
C PRO A 30 -7.46 -13.34 1.67
N LEU A 31 -6.22 -12.88 1.51
CA LEU A 31 -5.32 -12.53 2.62
C LEU A 31 -5.93 -11.49 3.58
N ASN A 32 -6.57 -10.46 3.04
CA ASN A 32 -7.27 -9.45 3.83
C ASN A 32 -8.54 -10.00 4.49
N GLN A 33 -9.31 -10.81 3.76
CA GLN A 33 -10.53 -11.44 4.27
C GLN A 33 -10.23 -12.43 5.42
N ALA A 34 -9.06 -13.07 5.38
CA ALA A 34 -8.56 -13.92 6.46
C ALA A 34 -8.04 -13.14 7.68
N GLY A 35 -8.05 -11.80 7.64
CA GLY A 35 -7.56 -10.94 8.73
C GLY A 35 -6.03 -10.96 8.88
N LYS A 36 -5.30 -11.32 7.81
CA LYS A 36 -3.84 -11.46 7.81
C LYS A 36 -3.12 -10.33 7.07
N LEU A 37 -3.85 -9.29 6.64
CA LEU A 37 -3.30 -8.13 5.95
C LEU A 37 -3.59 -6.84 6.74
N GLN A 38 -2.56 -6.02 6.93
CA GLN A 38 -2.68 -4.65 7.41
C GLN A 38 -2.03 -3.72 6.39
N VAL A 39 -2.74 -2.66 5.98
CA VAL A 39 -2.28 -1.73 4.95
C VAL A 39 -1.99 -0.36 5.56
N TYR A 40 -0.82 0.19 5.21
CA TYR A 40 -0.45 1.56 5.49
C TYR A 40 -0.16 2.29 4.18
N ILE A 41 -0.50 3.58 4.12
CA ILE A 41 -0.21 4.45 2.99
C ILE A 41 0.68 5.57 3.49
N HIS A 42 1.87 5.70 2.91
CA HIS A 42 2.75 6.84 3.14
C HIS A 42 2.77 7.72 1.90
N THR A 43 2.34 8.97 2.06
CA THR A 43 2.20 9.92 0.95
C THR A 43 3.47 10.74 0.74
N GLU A 44 3.65 11.29 -0.46
CA GLU A 44 4.75 12.22 -0.81
C GLU A 44 4.82 13.42 0.16
N LYS A 45 3.68 13.85 0.72
CA LYS A 45 3.61 14.94 1.72
C LYS A 45 3.82 14.46 3.16
N ASN A 46 4.44 13.30 3.36
CA ASN A 46 4.75 12.71 4.65
C ASN A 46 3.52 12.48 5.56
N VAL A 47 2.33 12.29 4.97
CA VAL A 47 1.15 11.84 5.73
C VAL A 47 1.14 10.32 5.74
N LEU A 48 1.10 9.73 6.93
CA LEU A 48 0.93 8.29 7.13
C LEU A 48 -0.54 7.99 7.45
N ILE A 49 -1.12 7.05 6.72
CA ILE A 49 -2.52 6.65 6.83
C ILE A 49 -2.56 5.15 7.13
N GLU A 50 -3.30 4.81 8.17
CA GLU A 50 -3.68 3.45 8.51
C GLU A 50 -5.03 3.12 7.84
N VAL A 51 -5.09 1.97 7.17
CA VAL A 51 -6.31 1.46 6.53
C VAL A 51 -6.83 0.28 7.33
N ASN A 52 -8.06 0.39 7.82
CA ASN A 52 -8.71 -0.72 8.51
C ASN A 52 -9.02 -1.85 7.50
N PRO A 53 -8.76 -3.13 7.82
CA PRO A 53 -9.07 -4.28 6.95
C PRO A 53 -10.55 -4.39 6.52
N GLN A 54 -11.47 -3.80 7.28
CA GLN A 54 -12.90 -3.76 6.95
C GLN A 54 -13.28 -2.59 6.02
N CYS A 55 -12.31 -1.75 5.64
CA CYS A 55 -12.55 -0.60 4.78
C CYS A 55 -12.83 -1.04 3.33
N ARG A 56 -14.09 -0.91 2.90
CA ARG A 56 -14.47 -1.10 1.50
C ARG A 56 -14.07 0.10 0.65
N ILE A 57 -13.06 -0.08 -0.17
CA ILE A 57 -12.55 0.96 -1.08
C ILE A 57 -13.56 1.18 -2.23
N PRO A 58 -13.98 2.44 -2.50
CA PRO A 58 -14.91 2.71 -3.60
C PRO A 58 -14.35 2.25 -4.94
N ARG A 59 -15.14 1.53 -5.74
CA ARG A 59 -14.72 1.02 -7.06
C ARG A 59 -14.50 2.10 -8.12
N THR A 60 -15.23 3.21 -8.02
CA THR A 60 -15.07 4.33 -8.96
C THR A 60 -14.08 5.34 -8.43
N PHE A 61 -13.15 5.75 -9.29
CA PHE A 61 -12.09 6.69 -8.93
C PHE A 61 -12.64 8.03 -8.38
N LYS A 62 -13.74 8.55 -8.96
CA LYS A 62 -14.38 9.79 -8.48
C LYS A 62 -14.81 9.71 -7.01
N ARG A 63 -15.37 8.57 -6.57
CA ARG A 63 -15.77 8.35 -5.17
C ARG A 63 -14.55 8.16 -4.27
N PHE A 64 -13.54 7.43 -4.74
CA PHE A 64 -12.26 7.27 -4.04
C PHE A 64 -11.57 8.62 -3.79
N ALA A 65 -11.53 9.49 -4.81
CA ALA A 65 -10.96 10.83 -4.67
C ALA A 65 -11.70 11.66 -3.60
N GLY A 66 -13.04 11.61 -3.59
CA GLY A 66 -13.84 12.25 -2.54
C GLY A 66 -13.55 11.73 -1.14
N LEU A 67 -13.38 10.40 -1.00
CA LEU A 67 -12.99 9.76 0.26
C LEU A 67 -11.62 10.23 0.76
N MET A 68 -10.63 10.31 -0.14
CA MET A 68 -9.28 10.79 0.21
C MET A 68 -9.29 12.27 0.60
N VAL A 69 -10.07 13.11 -0.09
CA VAL A 69 -10.25 14.53 0.31
C VAL A 69 -10.85 14.63 1.71
N GLN A 70 -11.90 13.86 2.00
CA GLN A 70 -12.50 13.82 3.33
C GLN A 70 -11.49 13.36 4.40
N LEU A 71 -10.73 12.30 4.11
CA LEU A 71 -9.70 11.78 5.01
C LEU A 71 -8.65 12.84 5.33
N LEU A 72 -8.13 13.53 4.32
CA LEU A 72 -7.07 14.54 4.50
C LEU A 72 -7.59 15.81 5.20
N HIS A 73 -8.88 16.15 5.05
CA HIS A 73 -9.48 17.28 5.76
C HIS A 73 -9.83 16.96 7.22
N LYS A 74 -10.36 15.76 7.50
CA LYS A 74 -10.85 15.37 8.83
C LYS A 74 -9.88 14.49 9.62
N MET A 75 -8.73 14.13 9.03
CA MET A 75 -7.72 13.19 9.55
C MET A 75 -8.24 11.77 9.85
N SER A 76 -9.53 11.50 9.59
CA SER A 76 -10.13 10.18 9.72
C SER A 76 -11.44 10.07 8.94
N VAL A 77 -11.78 8.86 8.54
CA VAL A 77 -13.09 8.49 7.99
C VAL A 77 -13.68 7.38 8.85
N ARG A 78 -14.95 7.51 9.22
CA ARG A 78 -15.69 6.55 10.04
C ARG A 78 -16.69 5.77 9.19
N ALA A 79 -17.04 4.58 9.67
CA ALA A 79 -18.15 3.83 9.10
C ALA A 79 -19.47 4.62 9.26
N SER A 80 -20.41 4.40 8.34
CA SER A 80 -21.71 5.10 8.35
C SER A 80 -22.62 4.66 9.50
N ASP A 81 -22.42 3.43 9.96
CA ASP A 81 -23.24 2.70 10.93
C ASP A 81 -22.61 2.62 12.33
N GLY A 82 -21.45 3.24 12.55
CA GLY A 82 -20.76 3.13 13.83
C GLY A 82 -19.59 4.09 14.04
N ASN A 83 -18.98 3.99 15.22
CA ASN A 83 -17.87 4.86 15.61
C ASN A 83 -16.50 4.37 15.10
N MET A 84 -16.46 3.23 14.40
CA MET A 84 -15.24 2.62 13.89
C MET A 84 -14.57 3.52 12.85
N LYS A 85 -13.26 3.77 13.01
CA LYS A 85 -12.45 4.48 12.02
C LYS A 85 -11.96 3.49 10.97
N LEU A 86 -12.36 3.73 9.72
CA LEU A 86 -11.97 2.92 8.57
C LEU A 86 -10.65 3.39 7.96
N LEU A 87 -10.42 4.70 7.96
CA LEU A 87 -9.18 5.32 7.53
C LEU A 87 -8.77 6.34 8.58
N LYS A 88 -7.48 6.39 8.91
CA LYS A 88 -6.99 7.31 9.93
C LYS A 88 -5.59 7.79 9.59
N ALA A 89 -5.38 9.09 9.60
CA ALA A 89 -4.04 9.66 9.57
C ALA A 89 -3.39 9.45 10.96
N ILE A 90 -2.18 8.88 10.96
CA ILE A 90 -1.41 8.52 12.15
C ILE A 90 -0.05 9.21 12.13
N ARG A 91 0.65 9.20 13.27
CA ARG A 91 1.96 9.87 13.41
C ARG A 91 3.07 9.02 12.77
N ASN A 92 4.02 9.67 12.12
CA ASN A 92 5.27 9.04 11.69
C ASN A 92 6.19 8.72 12.89
N PRO A 93 7.18 7.81 12.72
CA PRO A 93 7.45 6.98 11.54
C PRO A 93 6.53 5.75 11.47
N VAL A 94 6.42 5.13 10.28
CA VAL A 94 5.62 3.89 10.11
C VAL A 94 6.13 2.76 11.00
N THR A 95 7.44 2.69 11.24
CA THR A 95 8.09 1.69 12.08
C THR A 95 7.58 1.64 13.51
N ALA A 96 7.05 2.75 14.05
CA ALA A 96 6.45 2.80 15.37
C ALA A 96 5.11 2.03 15.48
N HIS A 97 4.50 1.67 14.35
CA HIS A 97 3.23 0.96 14.27
C HIS A 97 3.39 -0.49 13.77
N LEU A 98 4.60 -0.89 13.40
CA LEU A 98 4.90 -2.23 12.92
C LEU A 98 5.21 -3.17 14.11
N PRO A 99 4.92 -4.47 14.00
CA PRO A 99 5.32 -5.46 15.01
C PRO A 99 6.84 -5.50 15.22
N VAL A 100 7.25 -5.80 16.45
CA VAL A 100 8.67 -5.97 16.83
C VAL A 100 9.26 -7.18 16.11
N GLY A 101 10.52 -7.08 15.67
CA GLY A 101 11.21 -8.19 14.98
C GLY A 101 10.73 -8.45 13.55
N CYS A 102 9.77 -7.67 13.04
CA CYS A 102 9.26 -7.82 11.68
C CYS A 102 10.34 -7.47 10.64
N ARG A 103 10.56 -8.35 9.67
CA ARG A 103 11.45 -8.10 8.53
C ARG A 103 10.78 -7.15 7.53
N LYS A 104 11.50 -6.12 7.08
CA LYS A 104 10.99 -5.14 6.10
C LYS A 104 11.76 -5.22 4.80
N ILE A 105 11.06 -5.47 3.69
CA ILE A 105 11.66 -5.51 2.36
C ILE A 105 11.03 -4.48 1.43
N GLY A 106 11.84 -3.89 0.56
CA GLY A 106 11.39 -3.05 -0.54
C GLY A 106 11.23 -3.86 -1.82
N THR A 107 10.24 -3.52 -2.64
CA THR A 107 10.15 -4.03 -4.01
C THR A 107 10.75 -3.02 -4.99
N SER A 108 11.68 -3.46 -5.83
CA SER A 108 12.25 -2.66 -6.91
C SER A 108 12.48 -3.51 -8.15
N PHE A 109 12.15 -2.98 -9.32
CA PHE A 109 12.45 -3.66 -10.59
C PHE A 109 13.96 -3.81 -10.83
N THR A 110 14.76 -2.85 -10.34
CA THR A 110 16.22 -2.82 -10.53
C THR A 110 16.98 -3.59 -9.44
N ALA A 111 16.28 -4.24 -8.51
CA ALA A 111 16.92 -5.05 -7.48
C ALA A 111 17.64 -6.25 -8.10
N LYS A 112 18.87 -6.53 -7.63
CA LYS A 112 19.68 -7.65 -8.13
C LYS A 112 19.12 -9.02 -7.75
N LYS A 113 18.42 -9.09 -6.61
CA LYS A 113 17.88 -10.33 -6.06
C LYS A 113 16.46 -10.55 -6.59
N HIS A 114 16.33 -11.53 -7.48
CA HIS A 114 15.04 -11.98 -7.97
C HIS A 114 14.49 -13.11 -7.10
N VAL A 115 13.23 -13.00 -6.68
CA VAL A 115 12.59 -14.01 -5.81
C VAL A 115 11.18 -14.29 -6.26
N ASN A 116 10.72 -15.51 -6.03
CA ASN A 116 9.29 -15.79 -6.07
C ASN A 116 8.63 -15.24 -4.79
N PRO A 117 7.47 -14.56 -4.84
CA PRO A 117 6.77 -14.13 -3.63
C PRO A 117 6.54 -15.22 -2.58
N ARG A 118 6.46 -16.50 -2.96
CA ARG A 118 6.33 -17.63 -2.03
C ARG A 118 7.59 -17.90 -1.19
N GLU A 119 8.77 -17.54 -1.70
CA GLU A 119 10.06 -17.80 -1.05
C GLU A 119 10.37 -16.81 0.08
N ILE A 120 9.65 -15.69 0.13
CA ILE A 120 9.84 -14.64 1.14
C ILE A 120 8.82 -14.70 2.27
N VAL A 121 7.80 -15.57 2.17
CA VAL A 121 6.74 -15.69 3.16
C VAL A 121 7.32 -16.35 4.43
N PRO A 122 7.25 -15.68 5.59
CA PRO A 122 7.66 -16.32 6.84
C PRO A 122 6.61 -17.34 7.30
N GLU A 123 7.05 -18.31 8.10
CA GLU A 123 6.14 -19.33 8.65
C GLU A 123 5.17 -18.73 9.68
N ASN A 124 5.68 -17.97 10.65
CA ASN A 124 4.88 -17.44 11.77
C ASN A 124 5.17 -15.97 12.10
N ASP A 125 6.19 -15.37 11.49
CA ASP A 125 6.62 -14.02 11.83
C ASP A 125 5.87 -12.94 11.03
N PRO A 126 5.65 -11.75 11.62
CA PRO A 126 5.14 -10.61 10.87
C PRO A 126 6.13 -10.21 9.76
N PHE A 127 5.59 -9.82 8.61
CA PHE A 127 6.37 -9.43 7.44
C PHE A 127 5.87 -8.11 6.83
N VAL A 128 6.77 -7.25 6.40
CA VAL A 128 6.44 -5.96 5.80
C VAL A 128 7.04 -5.86 4.40
N ILE A 129 6.18 -5.52 3.44
CA ILE A 129 6.57 -5.29 2.05
C ILE A 129 6.23 -3.85 1.69
N VAL A 130 7.24 -3.12 1.21
CA VAL A 130 7.11 -1.74 0.75
C VAL A 130 6.99 -1.72 -0.77
N ILE A 131 5.83 -1.28 -1.25
CA ILE A 131 5.51 -1.19 -2.68
C ILE A 131 5.38 0.29 -3.06
N GLY A 132 6.10 0.71 -4.09
CA GLY A 132 6.03 2.07 -4.62
C GLY A 132 4.72 2.32 -5.36
N SER A 133 3.87 3.19 -4.82
CA SER A 133 2.63 3.63 -5.46
C SER A 133 2.83 4.97 -6.19
N MET A 134 3.71 4.97 -7.18
CA MET A 134 4.15 6.17 -7.90
C MET A 134 4.15 5.93 -9.42
N ALA A 135 4.05 7.02 -10.20
CA ALA A 135 4.09 6.96 -11.66
C ALA A 135 5.48 6.57 -12.17
N HIS A 136 6.50 7.22 -11.61
CA HIS A 136 7.91 7.03 -11.88
C HIS A 136 8.69 7.22 -10.58
N GLY A 137 9.85 6.59 -10.49
CA GLY A 137 10.73 6.69 -9.33
C GLY A 137 11.05 5.33 -8.72
N LYS A 138 11.71 5.38 -7.57
CA LYS A 138 12.13 4.22 -6.79
C LYS A 138 11.66 4.39 -5.35
N VAL A 139 11.33 3.28 -4.70
CA VAL A 139 11.11 3.28 -3.25
C VAL A 139 12.43 3.59 -2.55
N GLU A 140 12.51 4.72 -1.87
CA GLU A 140 13.66 5.12 -1.06
C GLU A 140 13.17 5.41 0.36
N VAL A 141 13.37 4.45 1.25
CA VAL A 141 13.00 4.54 2.67
C VAL A 141 14.12 3.96 3.52
N ASP A 142 14.30 4.48 4.73
CA ASP A 142 15.41 4.15 5.64
C ASP A 142 15.20 2.86 6.44
N TYR A 143 13.97 2.32 6.44
CA TYR A 143 13.59 1.18 7.28
C TYR A 143 13.53 -0.17 6.54
N ILE A 144 13.83 -0.22 5.24
CA ILE A 144 13.94 -1.49 4.51
C ILE A 144 15.32 -2.11 4.69
N GLU A 145 15.36 -3.42 4.89
CA GLU A 145 16.60 -4.17 5.11
C GLU A 145 17.22 -4.66 3.78
N GLU A 146 16.39 -4.90 2.78
CA GLU A 146 16.82 -5.26 1.43
C GLU A 146 15.78 -4.87 0.37
N GLU A 147 16.21 -4.90 -0.89
CA GLU A 147 15.35 -4.75 -2.06
C GLU A 147 15.31 -6.04 -2.87
N ILE A 148 14.11 -6.38 -3.35
CA ILE A 148 13.88 -7.56 -4.19
C ILE A 148 13.11 -7.21 -5.47
N ALA A 149 13.30 -8.02 -6.50
CA ALA A 149 12.53 -8.00 -7.73
C ALA A 149 11.69 -9.28 -7.83
N ILE A 150 10.36 -9.16 -7.86
CA ILE A 150 9.45 -10.32 -7.96
C ILE A 150 9.15 -10.74 -9.41
N SER A 151 9.75 -10.06 -10.40
CA SER A 151 9.54 -10.28 -11.82
C SER A 151 10.72 -9.75 -12.62
N ARG A 152 10.99 -10.36 -13.78
CA ARG A 152 11.95 -9.86 -14.77
C ARG A 152 11.36 -8.78 -15.68
N TYR A 153 10.04 -8.58 -15.62
CA TYR A 153 9.30 -7.55 -16.35
C TYR A 153 8.83 -6.47 -15.39
N HIS A 154 8.75 -5.24 -15.89
CA HIS A 154 8.12 -4.14 -15.15
C HIS A 154 6.68 -4.49 -14.80
N LEU A 155 6.33 -4.34 -13.53
CA LEU A 155 4.98 -4.56 -13.02
C LEU A 155 4.36 -3.22 -12.63
N SER A 156 3.05 -3.10 -12.80
CA SER A 156 2.29 -2.05 -12.12
C SER A 156 2.29 -2.32 -10.61
N ALA A 157 2.18 -1.27 -9.80
CA ALA A 157 2.11 -1.42 -8.35
C ALA A 157 0.94 -2.32 -7.90
N ALA A 158 -0.21 -2.21 -8.56
CA ALA A 158 -1.37 -3.05 -8.29
C ALA A 158 -1.11 -4.54 -8.60
N LEU A 159 -0.42 -4.85 -9.70
CA LEU A 159 -0.04 -6.23 -10.02
C LEU A 159 1.01 -6.78 -9.06
N THR A 160 1.93 -5.94 -8.59
CA THR A 160 2.86 -6.30 -7.49
C THR A 160 2.09 -6.67 -6.23
N CYS A 161 1.11 -5.85 -5.82
CA CYS A 161 0.23 -6.16 -4.68
C CYS A 161 -0.45 -7.52 -4.86
N ALA A 162 -1.08 -7.76 -6.01
CA ALA A 162 -1.78 -9.01 -6.28
C ALA A 162 -0.86 -10.23 -6.22
N LYS A 163 0.31 -10.18 -6.88
CA LYS A 163 1.30 -11.28 -6.85
C LYS A 163 1.85 -11.57 -5.46
N VAL A 164 2.08 -10.52 -4.67
CA VAL A 164 2.49 -10.65 -3.28
C VAL A 164 1.40 -11.34 -2.47
N CYS A 165 0.16 -10.84 -2.52
CA CYS A 165 -0.97 -11.44 -1.80
C CYS A 165 -1.14 -12.92 -2.15
N SER A 166 -1.14 -13.26 -3.44
CA SER A 166 -1.27 -14.66 -3.88
C SER A 166 -0.14 -15.56 -3.39
N GLY A 167 1.11 -15.07 -3.36
CA GLY A 167 2.23 -15.83 -2.82
C GLY A 167 2.06 -16.14 -1.32
N PHE A 168 1.59 -15.17 -0.54
CA PHE A 168 1.30 -15.34 0.88
C PHE A 168 0.10 -16.26 1.11
N GLU A 169 -0.96 -16.13 0.30
CA GLU A 169 -2.14 -16.99 0.35
C GLU A 169 -1.80 -18.45 0.11
N GLU A 170 -0.98 -18.74 -0.92
CA GLU A 170 -0.55 -20.10 -1.24
C GLU A 170 0.27 -20.75 -0.11
N VAL A 171 1.20 -20.01 0.49
CA VAL A 171 2.07 -20.55 1.56
C VAL A 171 1.31 -20.71 2.87
N TRP A 172 0.45 -19.76 3.22
CA TRP A 172 -0.37 -19.83 4.45
C TRP A 172 -1.65 -20.66 4.29
N GLY A 173 -1.90 -21.24 3.11
CA GLY A 173 -3.02 -22.13 2.87
C GLY A 173 -4.40 -21.44 2.89
N ILE A 174 -4.45 -20.16 2.52
CA ILE A 174 -5.69 -19.37 2.43
C ILE A 174 -6.34 -19.66 1.08
N LYS A 175 -7.60 -20.11 1.08
CA LYS A 175 -8.35 -20.57 -0.10
C LYS A 175 -9.64 -19.78 -0.28
#